data_AF-A0AAQ0M073-F1
#
_entry.id   AF-A0AAQ0M073-F1
#
_cell.length_a   1.000
_cell.length_b   1.000
_cell.length_c   1.000
_cell.angle_alpha   90.00
_cell.angle_beta   90.00
_cell.angle_gamma   90.00
#
_symmetry.space_group_name_H-M   'P 1'
#
loop_
_entity.id
_entity.type
_entity.pdbx_description
1 polymer ?
#
loop_
_entity_poly.entity_id
_entity_poly.type
_entity_poly.pdbx_seq_one_letter_code
_entity_poly.pdbx_strand_id
1 'polypeptide(L)'
;MITTILTSAVISALVGGFFNIITTKKTIKSQVVSKARHEWIQEVRNLVSEYLSKTYNFYILIILNVDNETMILNEKDYKILQDKQLEIQKLSVKIRLFFGEYKYTKTGEEKDSLNIDYNSKIKKIERLTDEIETIFRERTSKVEESEEETKETRERVIKLRKELDLYIENVTEYTSKYLKTEWEKTKNNK
;
A
#
# COMPACT_ATOMS: atom_id res chain seq x y z
N MET A 1 -31.43 45.40 42.66
CA MET A 1 -30.41 44.43 43.09
C MET A 1 -30.79 42.99 42.71
N ILE A 2 -32.04 42.55 42.92
CA ILE A 2 -32.54 41.21 42.49
C ILE A 2 -32.57 41.06 40.95
N THR A 3 -32.95 42.10 40.22
CA THR A 3 -33.00 42.11 38.74
C THR A 3 -31.62 41.94 38.08
N THR A 4 -30.55 42.41 38.72
CA THR A 4 -29.17 42.32 38.22
C THR A 4 -28.56 40.93 38.39
N ILE A 5 -29.03 40.17 39.39
CA ILE A 5 -28.58 38.78 39.67
C ILE A 5 -29.31 37.80 38.75
N LEU A 6 -30.59 38.04 38.46
CA LEU A 6 -31.35 37.21 37.53
C LEU A 6 -30.86 37.34 36.08
N THR A 7 -30.50 38.56 35.64
CA THR A 7 -29.96 38.78 34.30
C THR A 7 -28.58 38.17 34.11
N SER A 8 -27.70 38.19 35.12
CA SER A 8 -26.37 37.58 35.02
C SER A 8 -26.41 36.04 35.01
N ALA A 9 -27.36 35.42 35.73
CA ALA A 9 -27.57 33.97 35.73
C ALA A 9 -28.10 33.45 34.38
N VAL A 10 -29.03 34.15 33.76
CA VAL A 10 -29.59 33.79 32.43
C VAL A 10 -28.53 33.93 31.32
N ILE A 11 -27.73 35.00 31.35
CA ILE A 11 -26.65 35.20 30.38
C ILE A 11 -25.58 34.10 30.52
N SER A 12 -25.21 33.74 31.75
CA SER A 12 -24.23 32.67 32.00
C SER A 12 -24.72 31.31 31.52
N ALA A 13 -26.01 31.00 31.71
CA ALA A 13 -26.61 29.76 31.23
C ALA A 13 -26.69 29.69 29.68
N LEU A 14 -27.00 30.81 29.01
CA LEU A 14 -27.03 30.89 27.55
C LEU A 14 -25.62 30.77 26.95
N VAL A 15 -24.64 31.46 27.53
CA VAL A 15 -23.23 31.38 27.11
C VAL A 15 -22.69 29.97 27.32
N GLY A 16 -22.94 29.36 28.48
CA GLY A 16 -22.56 27.97 28.77
C GLY A 16 -23.23 26.96 27.83
N GLY A 17 -24.51 27.15 27.51
CA GLY A 17 -25.24 26.34 26.52
C GLY A 17 -24.68 26.48 25.11
N PHE A 18 -24.35 27.70 24.66
CA PHE A 18 -23.75 27.96 23.36
C PHE A 18 -22.35 27.35 23.24
N PHE A 19 -21.52 27.49 24.27
CA PHE A 19 -20.21 26.84 24.32
C PHE A 19 -20.33 25.32 24.31
N ASN A 20 -21.27 24.74 25.07
CA ASN A 20 -21.52 23.30 25.06
C ASN A 20 -22.00 22.78 23.69
N ILE A 21 -22.83 23.53 22.95
CA ILE A 21 -23.26 23.13 21.60
C ILE A 21 -22.09 23.18 20.62
N ILE A 22 -21.25 24.22 20.69
CA ILE A 22 -20.07 24.36 19.82
C ILE A 22 -19.04 23.27 20.12
N THR A 23 -18.75 23.00 21.39
CA THR A 23 -17.83 21.92 21.79
C THR A 23 -18.40 20.56 21.41
N THR A 24 -19.69 20.29 21.65
CA THR A 24 -20.34 19.03 21.26
C THR A 24 -20.28 18.81 19.74
N LYS A 25 -20.56 19.84 18.92
CA LYS A 25 -20.43 19.73 17.44
C LYS A 25 -18.98 19.48 17.01
N LYS A 26 -18.00 20.14 17.63
CA LYS A 26 -16.57 19.90 17.35
C LYS A 26 -16.14 18.50 17.77
N THR A 27 -16.61 18.02 18.93
CA THR A 27 -16.35 16.67 19.44
C THR A 27 -16.98 15.60 18.55
N ILE A 28 -18.24 15.76 18.13
CA ILE A 28 -18.91 14.83 17.20
C ILE A 28 -18.17 14.80 15.87
N LYS A 29 -17.83 15.97 15.29
CA LYS A 29 -17.06 16.02 14.03
C LYS A 29 -15.70 15.33 14.18
N SER A 30 -14.99 15.58 15.28
CA SER A 30 -13.71 14.95 15.58
C SER A 30 -13.83 13.43 15.75
N GLN A 31 -14.87 12.95 16.45
CA GLN A 31 -15.17 11.52 16.60
C GLN A 31 -15.51 10.85 15.27
N VAL A 32 -16.31 11.50 14.41
CA VAL A 32 -16.62 10.99 13.07
C VAL A 32 -15.37 10.91 12.20
N VAL A 33 -14.52 11.95 12.21
CA VAL A 33 -13.25 11.96 11.47
C VAL A 33 -12.28 10.90 11.99
N SER A 34 -12.19 10.74 13.31
CA SER A 34 -11.34 9.72 13.95
C SER A 34 -11.80 8.30 13.60
N LYS A 35 -13.11 8.04 13.64
CA LYS A 35 -13.70 6.75 13.22
C LYS A 35 -13.46 6.47 11.74
N ALA A 36 -13.72 7.44 10.87
CA ALA A 36 -13.48 7.30 9.43
C ALA A 36 -11.99 7.04 9.11
N ARG A 37 -11.07 7.73 9.83
CA ARG A 37 -9.63 7.49 9.68
C ARG A 37 -9.24 6.10 10.19
N HIS A 38 -9.83 5.63 11.28
CA HIS A 38 -9.61 4.28 11.80
C HIS A 38 -10.03 3.22 10.77
N GLU A 39 -11.24 3.33 10.23
CA GLU A 39 -11.75 2.41 9.19
C GLU A 39 -10.85 2.42 7.96
N TRP A 40 -10.48 3.61 7.46
CA TRP A 40 -9.57 3.76 6.34
C TRP A 40 -8.17 3.15 6.60
N ILE A 41 -7.60 3.29 7.81
CA ILE A 41 -6.34 2.63 8.18
C ILE A 41 -6.45 1.11 8.06
N GLN A 42 -7.57 0.52 8.48
CA GLN A 42 -7.78 -0.93 8.40
C GLN A 42 -7.91 -1.38 6.94
N GLU A 43 -8.62 -0.63 6.10
CA GLU A 43 -8.74 -0.93 4.67
C GLU A 43 -7.38 -0.90 3.97
N VAL A 44 -6.58 0.14 4.20
CA VAL A 44 -5.23 0.25 3.62
C VAL A 44 -4.33 -0.87 4.13
N ARG A 45 -4.39 -1.22 5.42
CA ARG A 45 -3.62 -2.33 5.98
C ARG A 45 -3.98 -3.65 5.32
N ASN A 46 -5.27 -3.93 5.14
CA ASN A 46 -5.74 -5.16 4.52
C ASN A 46 -5.30 -5.24 3.07
N LEU A 47 -5.47 -4.14 2.31
CA LEU A 47 -5.08 -4.06 0.92
C LEU A 47 -3.57 -4.27 0.72
N VAL A 48 -2.73 -3.60 1.52
CA VAL A 48 -1.27 -3.75 1.42
C VAL A 48 -0.84 -5.14 1.90
N SER A 49 -1.45 -5.69 2.95
CA SER A 49 -1.17 -7.07 3.39
C SER A 49 -1.50 -8.09 2.31
N GLU A 50 -2.63 -7.93 1.63
CA GLU A 50 -3.02 -8.78 0.50
C GLU A 50 -2.01 -8.65 -0.63
N TYR A 51 -1.64 -7.43 -1.02
CA TYR A 51 -0.64 -7.16 -2.05
C TYR A 51 0.72 -7.80 -1.74
N LEU A 52 1.23 -7.62 -0.52
CA LEU A 52 2.50 -8.20 -0.09
C LEU A 52 2.43 -9.73 -0.06
N SER A 53 1.31 -10.31 0.39
CA SER A 53 1.10 -11.75 0.37
C SER A 53 1.12 -12.31 -1.06
N LYS A 54 0.42 -11.67 -2.00
CA LYS A 54 0.43 -12.08 -3.42
C LYS A 54 1.82 -11.95 -4.03
N THR A 55 2.53 -10.86 -3.74
CA THR A 55 3.91 -10.63 -4.21
C THR A 55 4.86 -11.68 -3.63
N TYR A 56 4.73 -12.03 -2.35
CA TYR A 56 5.53 -13.06 -1.72
C TYR A 56 5.24 -14.46 -2.30
N ASN A 57 3.97 -14.79 -2.56
CA ASN A 57 3.62 -16.05 -3.22
C ASN A 57 4.21 -16.14 -4.63
N PHE A 58 4.21 -15.04 -5.38
CA PHE A 58 4.89 -14.96 -6.67
C PHE A 58 6.40 -15.18 -6.51
N TYR A 59 7.02 -14.53 -5.51
CA TYR A 59 8.42 -14.73 -5.16
C TYR A 59 8.77 -16.19 -4.84
N ILE A 60 7.95 -16.90 -4.05
CA ILE A 60 8.15 -18.31 -3.73
C ILE A 60 8.05 -19.19 -4.98
N LEU A 61 7.13 -18.90 -5.89
CA LEU A 61 7.04 -19.64 -7.16
C LEU A 61 8.31 -19.49 -7.99
N ILE A 62 8.95 -18.32 -7.98
CA ILE A 62 10.24 -18.13 -8.63
C ILE A 62 11.30 -19.06 -8.02
N ILE A 63 11.39 -19.10 -6.68
CA ILE A 63 12.38 -19.94 -5.96
C ILE A 63 12.22 -21.41 -6.36
N LEU A 64 11.00 -21.94 -6.28
CA LEU A 64 10.73 -23.34 -6.58
C LEU A 64 11.10 -23.74 -8.01
N ASN A 65 11.07 -22.79 -8.94
CA ASN A 65 11.38 -23.05 -10.34
C ASN A 65 12.83 -22.76 -10.73
N VAL A 66 13.51 -21.83 -10.05
CA VAL A 66 14.90 -21.45 -10.34
C VAL A 66 15.90 -22.36 -9.62
N ASP A 67 15.55 -22.90 -8.45
CA ASP A 67 16.47 -23.71 -7.63
C ASP A 67 16.50 -25.20 -8.03
N ASN A 68 15.51 -25.69 -8.78
CA ASN A 68 15.40 -27.09 -9.20
C ASN A 68 16.31 -27.51 -10.39
N GLU A 69 17.36 -26.75 -10.69
CA GLU A 69 18.38 -26.91 -11.76
C GLU A 69 17.89 -27.05 -13.21
N THR A 70 16.64 -27.45 -13.42
CA THR A 70 16.06 -27.69 -14.75
C THR A 70 15.22 -26.52 -15.23
N MET A 71 14.68 -25.68 -14.33
CA MET A 71 13.82 -24.52 -14.65
C MET A 71 12.86 -24.81 -15.83
N ILE A 72 12.28 -26.01 -15.83
CA ILE A 72 11.25 -26.44 -16.76
C ILE A 72 9.93 -26.06 -16.12
N LEU A 73 9.42 -24.88 -16.48
CA LEU A 73 8.02 -24.56 -16.20
C LEU A 73 7.14 -25.34 -17.16
N ASN A 74 6.34 -26.26 -16.63
CA ASN A 74 5.20 -26.75 -17.38
C ASN A 74 4.17 -25.61 -17.57
N GLU A 75 3.29 -25.77 -18.55
CA GLU A 75 2.27 -24.78 -18.89
C GLU A 75 1.35 -24.42 -17.71
N LYS A 76 1.10 -25.38 -16.81
CA LYS A 76 0.27 -25.18 -15.61
C LYS A 76 0.95 -24.23 -14.63
N ASP A 77 2.24 -24.39 -14.38
CA ASP A 77 3.00 -23.54 -13.45
C ASP A 77 3.17 -22.13 -14.01
N TYR A 78 3.37 -21.99 -15.34
CA TYR A 78 3.33 -20.69 -16.01
C TYR A 78 1.98 -20.00 -15.83
N LYS A 79 0.87 -20.71 -16.01
CA LYS A 79 -0.47 -20.15 -15.82
C LYS A 79 -0.71 -19.67 -14.38
N ILE A 80 -0.24 -20.43 -13.38
CA ILE A 80 -0.30 -20.01 -11.97
C ILE A 80 0.52 -18.73 -11.75
N LEU A 81 1.70 -18.64 -12.37
CA LEU A 81 2.57 -17.46 -12.28
C LEU A 81 1.92 -16.23 -12.92
N GLN A 82 1.33 -16.38 -14.11
CA GLN A 82 0.58 -15.33 -14.80
C GLN A 82 -0.62 -14.84 -13.98
N ASP A 83 -1.43 -15.76 -13.42
CA ASP A 83 -2.57 -15.40 -12.58
C ASP A 83 -2.12 -14.59 -11.35
N LYS A 84 -1.00 -14.95 -10.73
CA LYS A 84 -0.41 -14.24 -9.59
C LYS A 84 0.09 -12.86 -9.98
N GLN A 85 0.74 -12.72 -11.14
CA GLN A 85 1.19 -11.43 -11.66
C GLN A 85 0.01 -10.49 -11.94
N LEU A 86 -1.08 -11.00 -12.53
CA LEU A 86 -2.30 -10.22 -12.76
C LEU A 86 -2.97 -9.78 -11.44
N GLU A 87 -2.99 -10.64 -10.42
CA GLU A 87 -3.48 -10.28 -9.08
C GLU A 87 -2.65 -9.13 -8.47
N ILE A 88 -1.32 -9.19 -8.58
CA ILE A 88 -0.40 -8.15 -8.10
C ILE A 88 -0.69 -6.82 -8.80
N GLN A 89 -0.82 -6.82 -10.14
CA GLN A 89 -1.13 -5.62 -10.93
C GLN A 89 -2.49 -5.00 -10.57
N LYS A 90 -3.51 -5.82 -10.26
CA LYS A 90 -4.81 -5.30 -9.82
C LYS A 90 -4.70 -4.63 -8.46
N LEU A 91 -3.95 -5.22 -7.53
CA LEU A 91 -3.78 -4.70 -6.18
C LEU A 91 -2.90 -3.45 -6.14
N SER A 92 -1.84 -3.39 -6.94
CA SER A 92 -0.97 -2.20 -7.07
C SER A 92 -1.74 -0.99 -7.58
N VAL A 93 -2.63 -1.16 -8.57
CA VAL A 93 -3.53 -0.08 -9.04
C VAL A 93 -4.41 0.42 -7.91
N LYS A 94 -5.04 -0.48 -7.15
CA LYS A 94 -5.85 -0.09 -5.98
C LYS A 94 -5.02 0.68 -4.95
N ILE A 95 -3.83 0.20 -4.62
CA ILE A 95 -2.92 0.88 -3.68
C ILE A 95 -2.59 2.29 -4.18
N ARG A 96 -2.19 2.45 -5.44
CA ARG A 96 -1.91 3.78 -6.01
C ARG A 96 -3.11 4.72 -5.97
N LEU A 97 -4.33 4.21 -6.18
CA LEU A 97 -5.55 5.01 -6.06
C LEU A 97 -5.80 5.47 -4.61
N PHE A 98 -5.51 4.62 -3.62
CA PHE A 98 -5.65 4.95 -2.20
C PHE A 98 -4.65 6.01 -1.72
N PHE A 99 -3.39 5.93 -2.16
CA PHE A 99 -2.35 6.90 -1.78
C PHE A 99 -2.36 8.16 -2.68
N GLY A 100 -2.97 8.07 -3.87
CA GLY A 100 -3.02 9.10 -4.89
C GLY A 100 -1.72 9.17 -5.71
N GLU A 101 -1.83 9.50 -7.00
CA GLU A 101 -0.64 9.68 -7.85
C GLU A 101 0.12 10.98 -7.53
N TYR A 102 -0.62 12.00 -7.05
CA TYR A 102 -0.12 13.30 -6.62
C TYR A 102 -0.99 13.84 -5.48
N LYS A 103 -0.42 14.07 -4.29
CA LYS A 103 -1.04 14.96 -3.30
C LYS A 103 -0.46 16.35 -3.49
N TYR A 104 -1.30 17.28 -3.93
CA TYR A 104 -0.99 18.70 -3.88
C TYR A 104 -1.20 19.19 -2.44
N THR A 105 -0.17 19.77 -1.83
CA THR A 105 -0.35 20.48 -0.56
C THR A 105 -1.28 21.68 -0.75
N LYS A 106 -2.01 22.08 0.31
CA LYS A 106 -2.91 23.25 0.30
C LYS A 106 -2.25 24.56 -0.15
N THR A 107 -0.92 24.60 -0.20
CA THR A 107 -0.08 25.74 -0.58
C THR A 107 0.41 25.68 -2.03
N GLY A 108 0.00 24.69 -2.81
CA GLY A 108 0.16 24.68 -4.28
C GLY A 108 1.47 24.15 -4.83
N GLU A 109 2.52 23.90 -4.03
CA GLU A 109 3.86 23.67 -4.61
C GLU A 109 4.73 22.54 -4.01
N GLU A 110 4.24 21.70 -3.10
CA GLU A 110 4.97 20.47 -2.76
C GLU A 110 4.20 19.24 -3.23
N LYS A 111 4.76 18.60 -4.27
CA LYS A 111 4.52 17.19 -4.54
C LYS A 111 4.84 16.42 -3.26
N ASP A 112 3.88 15.66 -2.75
CA ASP A 112 4.09 14.72 -1.63
C ASP A 112 5.17 13.70 -2.03
N SER A 113 6.43 14.04 -1.77
CA SER A 113 7.63 13.32 -2.22
C SER A 113 7.64 11.90 -1.69
N LEU A 114 7.06 11.69 -0.50
CA LEU A 114 6.89 10.39 0.12
C LEU A 114 5.89 9.53 -0.65
N ASN A 115 4.73 10.07 -1.05
CA ASN A 115 3.76 9.32 -1.85
C ASN A 115 4.28 9.00 -3.25
N ILE A 116 5.02 9.92 -3.87
CA ILE A 116 5.65 9.69 -5.18
C ILE A 116 6.68 8.57 -5.08
N ASP A 117 7.54 8.63 -4.07
CA ASP A 117 8.55 7.62 -3.81
C ASP A 117 7.91 6.25 -3.53
N TYR A 118 6.85 6.19 -2.73
CA TYR A 118 6.09 4.96 -2.50
C TYR A 118 5.48 4.38 -3.77
N ASN A 119 4.79 5.21 -4.57
CA ASN A 119 4.22 4.78 -5.84
C ASN A 119 5.29 4.29 -6.82
N SER A 120 6.48 4.88 -6.79
CA SER A 120 7.61 4.42 -7.60
C SER A 120 8.08 3.00 -7.20
N LYS A 121 8.08 2.70 -5.89
CA LYS A 121 8.41 1.37 -5.36
C LYS A 121 7.38 0.32 -5.77
N ILE A 122 6.09 0.65 -5.71
CA ILE A 122 5.00 -0.22 -6.19
C ILE A 122 5.14 -0.48 -7.70
N LYS A 123 5.39 0.56 -8.51
CA LYS A 123 5.62 0.42 -9.96
C LYS A 123 6.84 -0.44 -10.28
N LYS A 124 7.87 -0.36 -9.46
CA LYS A 124 9.08 -1.17 -9.62
C LYS A 124 8.80 -2.65 -9.34
N ILE A 125 7.97 -2.98 -8.33
CA ILE A 125 7.51 -4.36 -8.12
C ILE A 125 6.76 -4.88 -9.34
N GLU A 126 5.79 -4.12 -9.87
CA GLU A 126 5.04 -4.51 -11.09
C GLU A 126 5.99 -4.81 -12.25
N ARG A 127 6.95 -3.90 -12.51
CA ARG A 127 7.92 -4.08 -13.58
C ARG A 127 8.76 -5.35 -13.41
N LEU A 128 9.18 -5.65 -12.18
CA LEU A 128 9.96 -6.84 -11.88
C LEU A 128 9.12 -8.10 -12.09
N THR A 129 7.87 -8.12 -11.65
CA THR A 129 6.97 -9.26 -11.87
C THR A 129 6.66 -9.48 -13.35
N ASP A 130 6.52 -8.41 -14.14
CA ASP A 130 6.31 -8.48 -15.59
C ASP A 130 7.55 -9.01 -16.33
N GLU A 131 8.73 -8.56 -15.92
CA GLU A 131 10.00 -9.02 -16.50
C GLU A 131 10.22 -10.51 -16.23
N ILE A 132 9.92 -10.95 -15.00
CA ILE A 132 10.00 -12.37 -14.61
C ILE A 132 8.98 -13.20 -15.39
N GLU A 133 7.72 -12.75 -15.50
CA GLU A 133 6.70 -13.45 -16.28
C GLU A 133 7.10 -13.57 -17.75
N THR A 134 7.68 -12.51 -18.33
CA THR A 134 8.14 -12.51 -19.72
C THR A 134 9.24 -13.54 -19.95
N ILE A 135 10.23 -13.61 -19.05
CA ILE A 135 11.29 -14.63 -19.11
C ILE A 135 10.69 -16.04 -19.08
N PHE A 136 9.73 -16.27 -18.20
CA PHE A 136 9.08 -17.57 -18.08
C PHE A 136 8.23 -17.93 -19.29
N ARG A 137 7.50 -16.97 -19.87
CA ARG A 137 6.74 -17.15 -21.12
C ARG A 137 7.65 -17.54 -22.28
N GLU A 138 8.76 -16.83 -22.44
CA GLU A 138 9.75 -17.11 -23.49
C GLU A 138 10.29 -18.53 -23.36
N ARG A 139 10.57 -18.99 -22.14
CA ARG A 139 11.01 -20.37 -21.89
C ARG A 139 9.97 -21.42 -22.19
N THR A 140 8.74 -21.25 -21.72
CA THR A 140 7.66 -22.22 -21.99
C THR A 140 7.41 -22.39 -23.51
N SER A 141 7.78 -21.41 -24.33
CA SER A 141 7.65 -21.47 -25.79
C SER A 141 8.83 -22.13 -26.53
N LYS A 142 9.96 -22.38 -25.87
CA LYS A 142 11.16 -22.96 -26.50
C LYS A 142 11.18 -24.49 -26.35
N VAL A 143 11.59 -25.18 -27.43
CA VAL A 143 11.60 -26.66 -27.52
C VAL A 143 12.94 -27.25 -27.07
N GLU A 144 14.05 -26.55 -27.29
CA GLU A 144 15.40 -26.89 -26.80
C GLU A 144 16.16 -25.59 -26.44
N GLU A 145 16.82 -25.57 -25.27
CA GLU A 145 17.74 -24.49 -24.86
C GLU A 145 19.13 -25.08 -24.64
N SER A 146 20.17 -24.32 -24.99
CA SER A 146 21.54 -24.68 -24.60
C SER A 146 21.73 -24.53 -23.08
N GLU A 147 22.70 -25.26 -22.53
CA GLU A 147 23.04 -25.19 -21.09
C GLU A 147 23.48 -23.76 -20.69
N GLU A 148 24.18 -23.05 -21.59
CA GLU A 148 24.63 -21.68 -21.37
C GLU A 148 23.45 -20.68 -21.33
N GLU A 149 22.49 -20.79 -22.26
CA GLU A 149 21.24 -19.99 -22.21
C GLU A 149 20.45 -20.27 -20.93
N THR A 150 20.48 -21.53 -20.49
CA THR A 150 19.80 -21.96 -19.29
C THR A 150 20.36 -21.25 -18.05
N LYS A 151 21.70 -21.17 -17.98
CA LYS A 151 22.43 -20.54 -16.89
C LYS A 151 22.28 -19.01 -16.88
N GLU A 152 22.43 -18.35 -18.02
CA GLU A 152 22.29 -16.88 -18.12
C GLU A 152 20.91 -16.42 -17.63
N THR A 153 19.86 -17.10 -18.09
CA THR A 153 18.50 -16.79 -17.69
C THR A 153 18.28 -17.02 -16.19
N ARG A 154 18.85 -18.10 -15.63
CA ARG A 154 18.78 -18.39 -14.19
C ARG A 154 19.42 -17.25 -13.40
N GLU A 155 20.61 -16.79 -13.80
CA GLU A 155 21.30 -15.66 -13.17
C GLU A 155 20.48 -14.37 -13.25
N ARG A 156 19.85 -14.09 -14.40
CA ARG A 156 18.95 -12.95 -14.58
C ARG A 156 17.76 -13.01 -13.63
N VAL A 157 17.08 -14.17 -13.52
CA VAL A 157 15.94 -14.31 -12.62
C VAL A 157 16.37 -14.22 -11.15
N ILE A 158 17.54 -14.75 -10.77
CA ILE A 158 18.10 -14.58 -9.43
C ILE A 158 18.32 -13.08 -9.11
N LYS A 159 18.82 -12.30 -10.06
CA LYS A 159 18.99 -10.85 -9.87
C LYS A 159 17.64 -10.16 -9.68
N LEU A 160 16.67 -10.43 -10.54
CA LEU A 160 15.33 -9.84 -10.46
C LEU A 160 14.63 -10.22 -9.15
N ARG A 161 14.81 -11.46 -8.68
CA ARG A 161 14.34 -11.95 -7.39
C ARG A 161 14.91 -11.12 -6.23
N LYS A 162 16.23 -10.87 -6.21
CA LYS A 162 16.87 -10.06 -5.17
C LYS A 162 16.36 -8.62 -5.18
N GLU A 163 16.16 -8.04 -6.38
CA GLU A 163 15.54 -6.72 -6.48
C GLU A 163 14.11 -6.74 -5.94
N LEU A 164 13.32 -7.77 -6.25
CA LEU A 164 11.94 -7.88 -5.80
C LEU A 164 11.85 -7.91 -4.26
N ASP A 165 12.71 -8.70 -3.61
CA ASP A 165 12.80 -8.80 -2.16
C ASP A 165 13.06 -7.44 -1.50
N LEU A 166 14.04 -6.68 -2.03
CA LEU A 166 14.35 -5.32 -1.57
C LEU A 166 13.13 -4.39 -1.67
N TYR A 167 12.36 -4.44 -2.76
CA TYR A 167 11.20 -3.57 -2.91
C TYR A 167 10.00 -4.01 -2.05
N ILE A 168 9.85 -5.29 -1.76
CA ILE A 168 8.87 -5.80 -0.78
C ILE A 168 9.18 -5.23 0.60
N GLU A 169 10.45 -5.27 1.03
CA GLU A 169 10.88 -4.68 2.31
C GLU A 169 10.59 -3.17 2.35
N ASN A 170 10.96 -2.44 1.30
CA ASN A 170 10.74 -1.01 1.21
C ASN A 170 9.26 -0.61 1.31
N VAL A 171 8.36 -1.34 0.62
CA VAL A 171 6.90 -1.10 0.68
C VAL A 171 6.36 -1.42 2.06
N THR A 172 6.85 -2.49 2.68
CA THR A 172 6.46 -2.90 4.04
C THR A 172 6.84 -1.83 5.07
N GLU A 173 8.09 -1.35 5.01
CA GLU A 173 8.61 -0.33 5.92
C GLU A 173 7.86 0.98 5.76
N TYR A 174 7.69 1.46 4.52
CA TYR A 174 6.96 2.69 4.24
C TYR A 174 5.53 2.61 4.77
N THR A 175 4.80 1.54 4.42
CA THR A 175 3.40 1.37 4.82
C THR A 175 3.29 1.34 6.35
N SER A 176 4.19 0.62 7.02
CA SER A 176 4.21 0.52 8.48
C SER A 176 4.44 1.88 9.14
N LYS A 177 5.42 2.66 8.64
CA LYS A 177 5.69 4.02 9.12
C LYS A 177 4.48 4.93 8.91
N TYR A 178 3.91 4.94 7.71
CA TYR A 178 2.78 5.77 7.36
C TYR A 178 1.54 5.46 8.20
N LEU A 179 1.14 4.19 8.30
CA LEU A 179 -0.02 3.78 9.09
C LEU A 179 0.18 4.05 10.57
N LYS A 180 1.41 3.95 11.10
CA LYS A 180 1.73 4.35 12.48
C LYS A 180 1.50 5.84 12.68
N THR A 181 1.93 6.68 11.75
CA THR A 181 1.70 8.14 11.81
C THR A 181 0.20 8.47 11.78
N GLU A 182 -0.56 7.85 10.87
CA GLU A 182 -2.01 8.07 10.80
C GLU A 182 -2.76 7.54 12.03
N TRP A 183 -2.29 6.44 12.61
CA TRP A 183 -2.81 5.91 13.87
C TRP A 183 -2.61 6.88 15.04
N GLU A 184 -1.42 7.45 15.18
CA GLU A 184 -1.14 8.44 16.22
C GLU A 184 -1.94 9.74 16.03
N LYS A 185 -2.21 10.16 14.78
CA LYS A 185 -3.14 11.27 14.51
C LYS A 185 -4.57 10.94 14.96
N THR A 186 -5.00 9.70 14.75
CA THR A 186 -6.33 9.19 15.18
C THR A 186 -6.48 9.27 16.69
N LYS A 187 -5.50 8.78 17.46
CA LYS A 187 -5.50 8.86 18.94
C LYS A 187 -5.56 10.29 19.46
N ASN A 188 -4.85 11.20 18.78
CA ASN A 188 -4.72 12.58 19.22
C ASN A 188 -5.85 13.50 18.70
N ASN A 189 -6.86 12.96 17.99
CA ASN A 189 -7.95 13.72 17.37
C ASN A 189 -7.45 14.89 16.47
N LYS A 190 -6.28 14.71 15.83
CA LYS A 190 -5.61 15.71 14.99
C LYS A 190 -5.91 15.52 13.51
#